data_AF-A0A6I5ZMA3-F1
#
_entry.id   AF-A0A6I5ZMA3-F1
#
_cell.length_a   1.000
_cell.length_b   1.000
_cell.length_c   1.000
_cell.angle_alpha   90.00
_cell.angle_beta   90.00
_cell.angle_gamma   90.00
#
_symmetry.space_group_name_H-M   'P 1'
#
loop_
_entity.id
_entity.type
_entity.pdbx_description
1 polymer ?
#
loop_
_entity_poly.entity_id
_entity_poly.type
_entity_poly.pdbx_seq_one_letter_code
_entity_poly.pdbx_strand_id
1 'polypeptide(L)' 'MVNCSLLFKEAEVILKKKIADRLVVLERGIRVCKFRLYIREDLFVQVYRNDIYNTTDMASASATCCSRSSTCCFSGW' A
#
# COMPACT_ATOMS: atom_id res chain seq x y z
N MET A 1 12.76 14.74 0.04
CA MET A 1 11.57 14.42 -0.78
C MET A 1 11.57 12.93 -1.05
N VAL A 2 10.56 12.21 -0.54
CA VAL A 2 10.40 10.77 -0.82
C VAL A 2 9.73 10.65 -2.18
N ASN A 3 10.40 10.02 -3.14
CA ASN A 3 9.85 9.79 -4.48
C ASN A 3 9.21 8.40 -4.56
N CYS A 4 8.26 8.25 -5.47
CA CYS A 4 7.64 6.96 -5.77
C CYS A 4 8.65 5.84 -6.05
N SER A 5 9.74 6.12 -6.77
CA SER A 5 10.80 5.15 -7.05
C SER A 5 11.51 4.63 -5.79
N LEU A 6 11.62 5.46 -4.73
CA LEU A 6 12.22 5.05 -3.46
C LEU A 6 11.26 4.16 -2.67
N LEU A 7 9.97 4.52 -2.63
CA LEU A 7 8.94 3.71 -1.96
C LEU A 7 8.80 2.32 -2.55
N PHE A 8 8.90 2.18 -3.88
CA PHE A 8 8.90 0.85 -4.51
C PHE A 8 10.12 0.02 -4.09
N LYS A 9 11.32 0.62 -4.03
CA LYS A 9 12.52 -0.08 -3.56
C LYS A 9 12.38 -0.55 -2.11
N GLU A 10 11.82 0.29 -1.25
CA GLU A 10 11.55 -0.11 0.14
C GLU A 10 10.54 -1.25 0.22
N ALA A 11 9.44 -1.17 -0.53
CA ALA A 11 8.44 -2.23 -0.61
C ALA A 11 9.04 -3.56 -1.11
N GLU A 12 9.93 -3.51 -2.10
CA GLU A 12 10.68 -4.68 -2.58
C GLU A 12 11.62 -5.25 -1.51
N VAL A 13 12.28 -4.40 -0.72
CA VAL A 13 13.13 -4.85 0.39
C VAL A 13 12.29 -5.55 1.46
N ILE A 14 11.12 -5.02 1.78
CA ILE A 14 10.19 -5.62 2.76
C ILE A 14 9.71 -6.99 2.25
N LEU A 15 9.39 -7.09 0.95
CA LEU A 15 9.04 -8.36 0.31
C LEU A 15 10.21 -9.37 0.36
N LYS A 16 11.43 -8.94 0.03
CA LYS A 16 12.64 -9.79 0.08
C LYS A 16 12.96 -10.28 1.49
N LYS A 17 12.66 -9.48 2.52
CA LYS A 17 12.82 -9.86 3.92
C LYS A 17 11.73 -10.82 4.43
N LYS A 18 10.80 -11.26 3.57
CA LYS A 18 9.63 -12.10 3.93
C LYS A 18 8.77 -11.49 5.05
N ILE A 19 8.76 -10.17 5.15
CA ILE A 19 7.86 -9.43 6.05
C ILE A 19 6.47 -9.30 5.43
N ALA A 20 6.42 -9.34 4.09
CA ALA A 20 5.20 -9.30 3.30
C ALA A 20 5.21 -10.46 2.30
N ASP A 21 4.03 -10.93 1.92
CA ASP A 21 3.82 -12.05 0.99
C ASP A 21 3.76 -11.58 -0.46
N ARG A 22 3.14 -10.41 -0.70
CA ARG A 22 2.89 -9.93 -2.06
C ARG A 22 2.88 -8.41 -2.15
N LEU A 23 3.48 -7.87 -3.21
CA LEU A 23 3.37 -6.47 -3.58
C LEU A 23 2.53 -6.35 -4.86
N VAL A 24 1.48 -5.54 -4.84
CA VAL A 24 0.60 -5.27 -5.99
C VAL A 24 0.66 -3.78 -6.30
N VAL A 25 1.13 -3.44 -7.50
CA VAL A 25 1.17 -2.05 -7.96
C VAL A 25 -0.17 -1.72 -8.61
N LEU A 26 -0.88 -0.72 -8.08
CA LEU A 26 -2.17 -0.27 -8.61
C LEU A 26 -1.98 0.89 -9.60
N GLU A 27 -1.07 1.81 -9.29
CA GLU A 27 -0.78 2.98 -10.11
C GLU A 27 0.71 3.30 -10.04
N ARG A 28 1.33 3.52 -11.20
CA ARG A 28 2.74 3.89 -11.32
C ARG A 28 2.88 5.03 -12.31
N GLY A 29 2.83 6.25 -11.80
CA GLY A 29 3.12 7.47 -12.53
C GLY A 29 4.48 8.05 -12.17
N ILE A 30 4.89 9.08 -12.93
CA ILE A 30 6.12 9.84 -12.65
C ILE A 30 5.98 10.65 -11.35
N ARG A 31 4.75 11.06 -11.01
CA ARG A 31 4.45 11.95 -9.89
C ARG A 31 3.46 11.37 -8.88
N VAL A 32 2.85 10.24 -9.18
CA VAL A 32 1.86 9.59 -8.32
C VAL A 32 2.17 8.10 -8.32
N CYS A 33 2.11 7.46 -7.16
CA CYS A 33 2.17 6.02 -7.08
C CYS A 33 1.18 5.51 -6.03
N LYS A 34 0.65 4.34 -6.35
CA LYS A 34 -0.29 3.61 -5.50
C LYS A 34 0.05 2.14 -5.55
N PHE A 35 0.25 1.53 -4.39
CA PHE A 35 0.52 0.10 -4.32
C PHE A 35 -0.04 -0.49 -3.03
N ARG A 36 -0.22 -1.80 -3.03
CA ARG A 36 -0.66 -2.60 -1.89
C ARG A 36 0.41 -3.61 -1.53
N LEU A 37 0.83 -3.58 -0.28
CA LEU A 37 1.72 -4.56 0.30
C LEU A 37 0.88 -5.50 1.17
N TYR A 38 0.73 -6.74 0.73
CA TYR A 38 0.03 -7.80 1.46
C TYR A 38 0.98 -8.42 2.45
N ILE A 39 0.66 -8.28 3.73
CA ILE A 39 1.37 -8.95 4.84
C ILE A 39 0.88 -10.39 4.96
N ARG A 40 -0.42 -10.60 4.71
CA ARG A 40 -1.10 -11.90 4.63
C ARG A 40 -2.15 -11.85 3.52
N GLU A 41 -2.78 -12.97 3.17
CA GLU A 41 -3.79 -13.04 2.11
C GLU A 41 -4.92 -12.02 2.27
N ASP A 42 -5.35 -11.77 3.51
CA ASP A 42 -6.39 -10.82 3.84
C ASP A 42 -5.84 -9.45 4.28
N LEU A 43 -4.70 -9.40 4.97
CA LEU A 43 -4.15 -8.15 5.50
C LEU A 43 -3.21 -7.46 4.52
N PHE A 44 -3.55 -6.23 4.11
CA PHE A 44 -2.69 -5.41 3.29
C PHE A 44 -2.59 -3.97 3.78
N VAL A 45 -1.48 -3.32 3.42
CA VAL A 45 -1.26 -1.88 3.54
C VAL A 45 -1.25 -1.29 2.14
N GLN A 46 -2.14 -0.35 1.88
CA GLN A 46 -2.15 0.46 0.69
C GLN A 46 -1.39 1.76 0.95
N VAL A 47 -0.44 2.06 0.09
CA VAL A 47 0.29 3.32 0.09
C VAL A 47 -0.12 4.10 -1.14
N TYR A 48 -0.44 5.37 -0.95
CA TYR A 48 -0.63 6.36 -1.99
C TYR A 48 0.34 7.52 -1.76
N ARG A 49 1.05 7.93 -2.80
CA ARG A 49 1.99 9.05 -2.74
C ARG A 49 1.76 9.93 -3.94
N ASN A 50 1.66 11.23 -3.68
CA ASN A 50 1.60 12.25 -4.70
C ASN A 50 2.77 13.22 -4.51
N ASP A 51 3.74 13.13 -5.40
CA ASP A 51 4.96 13.93 -5.37
C ASP A 51 4.70 15.40 -5.78
N ILE A 52 3.57 15.72 -6.44
CA ILE A 52 3.19 17.12 -6.77
C ILE A 52 2.86 17.89 -5.50
N TYR A 53 2.01 17.29 -4.67
CA TYR A 53 1.51 17.92 -3.44
C TYR A 53 2.31 17.48 -2.20
N ASN A 54 3.34 16.65 -2.39
CA ASN A 54 4.16 16.05 -1.34
C ASN A 54 3.32 15.29 -0.28
N THR A 55 2.17 14.73 -0.68
CA THR A 55 1.27 14.00 0.22
C THR A 55 1.56 12.50 0.17
N THR A 56 1.56 11.85 1.34
CA THR A 56 1.64 10.39 1.47
C THR A 56 0.49 9.93 2.34
N ASP A 57 -0.37 9.08 1.80
CA ASP A 57 -1.46 8.46 2.51
C ASP A 57 -1.20 6.97 2.64
N MET A 58 -1.40 6.42 3.84
CA MET A 58 -1.26 5.00 4.12
C MET A 58 -2.54 4.50 4.77
N ALA A 59 -3.10 3.42 4.22
CA ALA A 59 -4.30 2.80 4.74
C ALA A 59 -4.06 1.29 4.89
N SER A 60 -4.32 0.73 6.07
CA SER A 60 -4.34 -0.72 6.27
C SER A 60 -5.78 -1.23 6.22
N ALA A 61 -5.97 -2.40 5.62
CA ALA A 61 -7.26 -3.07 5.57
C ALA A 61 -7.08 -4.59 5.60
N SER A 62 -8.05 -5.29 6.19
CA SER A 62 -8.20 -6.75 6.07
C SER A 62 -9.37 -7.07 5.13
N ALA A 63 -9.11 -7.89 4.12
CA ALA A 63 -10.12 -8.39 3.19
C ALA A 63 -11.16 -9.27 3.88
N THR A 64 -10.81 -9.91 5.01
CA THR A 64 -11.74 -10.70 5.83
C THR A 64 -12.86 -9.83 6.42
N CYS A 65 -12.59 -8.55 6.67
CA CYS A 65 -13.63 -7.60 7.08
C CYS A 65 -14.53 -7.17 5.90
N CYS A 66 -14.03 -7.17 4.67
CA CYS A 66 -14.81 -6.76 3.48
C CYS A 66 -15.78 -7.84 2.96
N SER A 67 -15.61 -9.12 3.33
CA SER A 67 -16.47 -10.22 2.86
C SER A 67 -17.73 -10.44 3.69
N ARG A 68 -17.83 -9.84 4.89
CA ARG A 68 -18.98 -10.00 5.81
C ARG A 68 -19.81 -8.73 6.03
N SER A 69 -19.37 -7.59 5.52
CA SER A 69 -20.16 -6.36 5.47
C SER A 69 -19.65 -5.50 4.34
N SER A 70 -20.57 -4.89 3.58
CA SER A 70 -20.35 -3.93 2.50
C SER A 70 -19.66 -2.61 2.93
N THR A 71 -19.05 -2.61 4.11
CA THR A 71 -18.28 -1.54 4.72
C THR A 71 -16.95 -2.16 5.15
N CYS A 72 -15.96 -2.13 4.27
CA CYS A 72 -14.58 -2.39 4.67
C CYS A 72 -14.25 -1.49 5.87
N CYS A 73 -13.75 -2.08 6.97
CA CYS A 73 -13.28 -1.35 8.14
C CYS A 73 -12.03 -0.53 7.76
N PHE A 74 -12.22 0.60 7.10
CA PHE A 74 -11.22 1.63 6.93
C PHE A 74 -11.09 2.35 8.28
N SER A 75 -10.21 1.84 9.15
CA SER A 75 -9.68 2.66 10.24
C SER A 75 -8.62 3.59 9.64
N GLY A 76 -9.07 4.66 8.98
CA GLY A 76 -8.22 5.79 8.66
C GLY A 76 -7.92 6.57 9.94
N TRP A 77 -6.64 6.90 10.14
CA TRP A 77 -6.19 7.97 11.01
C TRP A 77 -5.68 9.09 10.11
#